data_AF-A0A3D4CVH9-F1
#
_entry.id   AF-A0A3D4CVH9-F1
#
_cell.length_a   1.000
_cell.length_b   1.000
_cell.length_c   1.000
_cell.angle_alpha   90.00
_cell.angle_beta   90.00
_cell.angle_gamma   90.00
#
_symmetry.space_group_name_H-M   'P 1'
#
loop_
_entity.id
_entity.type
_entity.pdbx_description
1 polymer ?
#
loop_
_entity_poly.entity_id
_entity_poly.type
_entity_poly.pdbx_seq_one_letter_code
_entity_poly.pdbx_strand_id
1 'polypeptide(L)'
;MSSGLDLGGVGAEKRCVEAWIQAHDCTLTAVPEPAPDQCLELLQSQDWESELSSYEQAMEGGRDRCPPGLQLIDGDRILQVMPVRAGRAHYSYSCDHPLRILAFLGASKTLNVWDVGTEYQAALVQAHFDGDQRKLVSMLVQLSTETP
;
A
#
# COMPACT_ATOMS: atom_id res chain seq x y z
N MET A 1 -5.66 49.68 -16.73
CA MET A 1 -4.49 48.82 -16.91
C MET A 1 -4.46 47.85 -15.73
N SER A 2 -5.05 46.66 -15.90
CA SER A 2 -5.00 45.61 -14.88
C SER A 2 -3.67 44.88 -15.00
N SER A 3 -2.87 44.89 -13.93
CA SER A 3 -1.72 44.00 -13.79
C SER A 3 -2.20 42.78 -13.00
N GLY A 4 -2.49 41.70 -13.71
CA GLY A 4 -2.63 40.37 -13.12
C GLY A 4 -1.23 39.80 -12.93
N LEU A 5 -0.78 39.73 -11.68
CA LEU A 5 0.38 38.94 -11.29
C LEU A 5 -0.04 37.48 -11.34
N ASP A 6 0.41 36.79 -12.38
CA ASP A 6 0.37 35.35 -12.52
C ASP A 6 1.37 34.75 -11.52
N LEU A 7 0.86 34.33 -10.36
CA LEU A 7 1.63 33.59 -9.38
C LEU A 7 1.74 32.16 -9.91
N GLY A 8 2.90 31.87 -10.50
CA GLY A 8 3.25 30.60 -11.11
C GLY A 8 2.68 29.41 -10.34
N GLY A 9 1.80 28.69 -11.03
CA GLY A 9 1.42 27.35 -10.63
C GLY A 9 2.70 26.52 -10.51
N VAL A 10 3.01 26.11 -9.28
CA VAL A 10 3.89 24.97 -9.03
C VAL A 10 3.34 23.86 -9.90
N GLY A 11 4.09 23.51 -10.95
CA GLY A 11 3.70 22.44 -11.85
C GLY A 11 3.36 21.24 -10.99
N ALA A 12 2.11 20.77 -11.06
CA ALA A 12 1.73 19.52 -10.44
C ALA A 12 2.60 18.46 -11.11
N GLU A 13 3.69 18.05 -10.45
CA GLU A 13 4.43 16.86 -10.85
C GLU A 13 3.39 15.76 -10.98
N LYS A 14 3.32 15.16 -12.18
CA LYS A 14 2.36 14.11 -12.48
C LYS A 14 2.66 12.97 -11.51
N ARG A 15 1.79 12.75 -10.52
CA ARG A 15 1.90 11.63 -9.58
C ARG A 15 2.00 10.35 -10.40
N CYS A 16 3.09 9.62 -10.21
CA CYS A 16 3.36 8.37 -10.89
C CYS A 16 3.36 7.29 -9.82
N VAL A 17 2.27 6.51 -9.78
CA VAL A 17 2.24 5.31 -8.94
C VAL A 17 3.03 4.22 -9.67
N GLU A 18 3.79 3.43 -8.93
CA GLU A 18 4.36 2.15 -9.38
C GLU A 18 3.71 1.02 -8.59
N ALA A 19 3.51 -0.13 -9.23
CA ALA A 19 3.10 -1.35 -8.53
C ALA A 19 4.21 -2.39 -8.59
N TRP A 20 4.64 -2.89 -7.44
CA TRP A 20 5.65 -3.94 -7.36
C TRP A 20 5.02 -5.21 -6.78
N ILE A 21 5.13 -6.32 -7.52
CA ILE A 21 4.70 -7.65 -7.08
C ILE A 21 5.89 -8.30 -6.38
N GLN A 22 5.75 -8.58 -5.09
CA GLN A 22 6.75 -9.27 -4.28
C GLN A 22 6.37 -10.74 -4.13
N ALA A 23 7.26 -11.62 -4.59
CA ALA A 23 7.16 -13.06 -4.38
C ALA A 23 7.77 -13.47 -3.03
N HIS A 24 7.49 -14.70 -2.60
CA HIS A 24 7.99 -15.28 -1.34
C HIS A 24 9.53 -15.37 -1.26
N ASP A 25 10.22 -15.39 -2.40
CA ASP A 25 11.67 -15.48 -2.51
C ASP A 25 12.38 -14.11 -2.56
N CYS A 26 11.62 -13.03 -2.33
CA CYS A 26 12.03 -11.63 -2.42
C CYS A 26 12.26 -11.11 -3.85
N THR A 27 11.88 -11.87 -4.88
CA THR A 27 11.84 -11.35 -6.25
C THR A 27 10.77 -10.26 -6.37
N LEU A 28 11.12 -9.15 -7.03
CA LEU A 28 10.24 -8.03 -7.29
C LEU A 28 10.00 -7.89 -8.79
N THR A 29 8.72 -7.84 -9.20
CA THR A 29 8.32 -7.50 -10.56
C THR A 29 7.62 -6.16 -10.58
N ALA A 30 8.22 -5.17 -11.23
CA ALA A 30 7.66 -3.83 -11.35
C ALA A 30 6.66 -3.73 -12.51
N VAL A 31 5.53 -3.08 -12.25
CA VAL A 31 4.50 -2.69 -13.20
C VAL A 31 4.47 -1.16 -13.22
N PRO A 32 5.02 -0.52 -14.27
CA PRO A 32 5.10 0.94 -14.34
C PRO A 32 3.74 1.55 -14.68
N GLU A 33 3.43 2.71 -14.09
CA GLU A 33 2.22 3.50 -14.35
C GLU A 33 0.91 2.67 -14.34
N PRO A 34 0.66 1.82 -13.32
CA PRO A 34 -0.53 0.99 -13.29
C PRO A 34 -1.78 1.85 -13.07
N ALA A 35 -2.91 1.45 -13.63
CA ALA A 35 -4.21 1.98 -13.25
C ALA A 35 -4.71 1.31 -11.95
N PRO A 36 -5.63 1.94 -11.19
CA PRO A 36 -6.25 1.31 -10.01
C PRO A 36 -6.86 -0.06 -10.33
N ASP A 37 -7.61 -0.16 -11.44
CA ASP A 37 -8.26 -1.41 -11.87
C ASP A 37 -7.24 -2.50 -12.20
N GLN A 38 -6.09 -2.13 -12.79
CA GLN A 38 -5.00 -3.06 -13.07
C GLN A 38 -4.38 -3.58 -11.76
N CYS A 39 -4.26 -2.75 -10.73
CA CYS A 39 -3.78 -3.21 -9.41
C CYS A 39 -4.76 -4.21 -8.77
N LEU A 40 -6.06 -4.00 -8.93
CA LEU A 40 -7.09 -4.94 -8.47
C LEU A 40 -7.05 -6.26 -9.25
N GLU A 41 -6.85 -6.19 -10.56
CA GLU A 41 -6.66 -7.37 -11.41
C GLU A 41 -5.43 -8.17 -10.99
N LEU A 42 -4.30 -7.52 -10.70
CA LEU A 42 -3.10 -8.18 -10.18
C LEU A 42 -3.38 -8.90 -8.86
N LEU A 43 -4.11 -8.27 -7.95
CA LEU A 43 -4.48 -8.90 -6.67
C LEU A 43 -5.44 -10.09 -6.85
N GLN A 44 -6.18 -10.18 -7.96
CA GLN A 44 -7.11 -11.27 -8.24
C GLN A 44 -6.50 -12.39 -9.09
N SER A 45 -5.58 -12.06 -9.99
CA SER A 45 -5.06 -12.99 -11.02
C SER A 45 -3.77 -13.69 -10.64
N GLN A 46 -3.00 -13.14 -9.70
CA GLN A 46 -1.77 -13.78 -9.20
C GLN A 46 -2.10 -14.99 -8.33
N ASP A 47 -1.24 -16.02 -8.39
CA ASP A 47 -1.39 -17.24 -7.58
C ASP A 47 -0.85 -17.04 -6.16
N TRP A 48 -1.54 -16.20 -5.39
CA TRP A 48 -1.15 -15.89 -4.01
C TRP A 48 -1.19 -17.11 -3.09
N GLU A 49 -2.04 -18.09 -3.36
CA GLU A 49 -2.13 -19.31 -2.53
C GLU A 49 -0.85 -20.15 -2.64
N SER A 50 -0.28 -20.28 -3.85
CA SER A 50 1.02 -20.94 -4.04
C SER A 50 2.17 -20.13 -3.44
N GLU A 51 2.16 -18.80 -3.60
CA GLU A 51 3.16 -17.90 -2.99
C GLU A 51 3.14 -17.99 -1.46
N LEU A 52 1.96 -17.97 -0.84
CA LEU A 52 1.79 -18.10 0.61
C LEU A 52 2.25 -19.47 1.11
N SER A 53 1.92 -20.55 0.40
CA SER A 53 2.39 -21.89 0.76
C SER A 53 3.91 -21.99 0.74
N SER A 54 4.54 -21.35 -0.25
CA SER A 54 6.01 -21.33 -0.38
C SER A 54 6.65 -20.44 0.70
N TYR A 55 6.02 -19.32 1.02
CA TYR A 55 6.43 -18.43 2.11
C TYR A 55 6.38 -19.13 3.47
N GLU A 56 5.28 -19.81 3.79
CA GLU A 56 5.10 -20.56 5.04
C GLU A 56 6.17 -21.66 5.20
N GLN A 57 6.41 -22.45 4.15
CA GLN A 57 7.48 -23.47 4.15
C GLN A 57 8.88 -22.85 4.35
N ALA A 58 9.12 -21.68 3.76
CA ALA A 58 10.39 -20.97 3.93
C ALA A 58 10.58 -20.44 5.36
N MET A 59 9.50 -19.94 5.98
CA MET A 59 9.48 -19.47 7.37
C MET A 59 9.71 -20.61 8.36
N GLU A 60 9.09 -21.78 8.16
CA GLU A 60 9.33 -22.99 8.96
C GLU A 60 10.80 -23.44 8.90
N GLY A 61 11.46 -23.21 7.76
CA GLY A 61 12.89 -23.44 7.57
C GLY A 61 13.80 -22.41 8.25
N GLY A 62 13.26 -21.46 9.01
CA GLY A 62 14.01 -20.43 9.74
C GLY A 62 14.62 -19.34 8.85
N ARG A 63 14.13 -19.17 7.62
CA ARG A 63 14.59 -18.11 6.71
C ARG A 63 13.77 -16.85 6.94
N ASP A 64 14.46 -15.74 7.20
CA ASP A 64 13.82 -14.42 7.24
C ASP A 64 13.45 -13.98 5.82
N ARG A 65 12.17 -13.70 5.59
CA ARG A 65 11.60 -13.35 4.29
C ARG A 65 10.48 -12.34 4.46
N CYS A 66 10.35 -11.46 3.48
CA CYS A 66 9.22 -10.55 3.41
C CYS A 66 7.97 -11.31 2.91
N PRO A 67 6.78 -11.06 3.46
CA PRO A 67 5.55 -11.69 3.00
C PRO A 67 5.28 -11.34 1.53
N PRO A 68 4.77 -12.27 0.72
CA PRO A 68 4.38 -11.98 -0.66
C PRO A 68 3.24 -10.94 -0.69
N GLY A 69 3.19 -10.13 -1.75
CA GLY A 69 2.12 -9.14 -1.89
C GLY A 69 2.36 -8.10 -2.97
N LEU A 70 1.46 -7.14 -3.04
CA LEU A 70 1.50 -6.00 -3.96
C LEU A 70 1.88 -4.73 -3.19
N GLN A 71 2.90 -4.01 -3.65
CA GLN A 71 3.28 -2.70 -3.12
C GLN A 71 2.90 -1.61 -4.13
N LEU A 72 2.11 -0.64 -3.70
CA LEU A 72 1.77 0.56 -4.47
C LEU A 72 2.61 1.72 -3.94
N ILE A 73 3.45 2.30 -4.79
CA ILE A 73 4.46 3.29 -4.42
C ILE A 73 4.13 4.60 -5.14
N ASP A 74 3.93 5.67 -4.38
CA ASP A 74 3.75 7.02 -4.89
C ASP A 74 4.63 7.99 -4.08
N GLY A 75 5.85 8.23 -4.59
CA GLY A 75 6.87 9.02 -3.89
C GLY A 75 7.26 8.38 -2.55
N ASP A 76 6.95 9.08 -1.45
CA ASP A 76 7.21 8.62 -0.09
C ASP A 76 6.06 7.80 0.52
N ARG A 77 5.00 7.54 -0.26
CA ARG A 77 3.80 6.83 0.19
C ARG A 77 3.83 5.43 -0.36
N ILE A 78 3.76 4.45 0.54
CA ILE A 78 3.72 3.04 0.16
C ILE A 78 2.51 2.40 0.79
N LEU A 79 1.60 1.88 -0.02
CA LEU A 79 0.53 0.98 0.40
C LEU A 79 0.91 -0.44 -0.01
N GLN A 80 1.22 -1.28 0.96
CA GLN A 80 1.46 -2.69 0.76
C GLN A 80 0.20 -3.49 1.11
N VAL A 81 -0.22 -4.34 0.18
CA VAL A 81 -1.29 -5.33 0.32
C VAL A 81 -0.63 -6.70 0.35
N MET A 82 -0.74 -7.39 1.48
CA MET A 82 -0.18 -8.73 1.70
C MET A 82 -1.34 -9.71 1.82
N PRO A 83 -1.69 -10.43 0.74
CA PRO A 83 -2.73 -11.46 0.80
C PRO A 83 -2.42 -12.46 1.90
N VAL A 84 -3.48 -12.97 2.53
CA VAL A 84 -3.44 -14.10 3.46
C VAL A 84 -4.53 -15.08 3.06
N ARG A 85 -4.52 -16.26 3.70
CA ARG A 85 -5.47 -17.34 3.43
C ARG A 85 -6.93 -16.86 3.54
N ALA A 86 -7.82 -17.59 2.86
CA ALA A 86 -9.26 -17.34 2.88
C ALA A 86 -9.69 -15.99 2.28
N GLY A 87 -8.93 -15.47 1.32
CA GLY A 87 -9.29 -14.24 0.59
C GLY A 87 -9.29 -13.01 1.49
N ARG A 88 -8.33 -12.92 2.41
CA ARG A 88 -8.12 -11.76 3.27
C ARG A 88 -6.74 -11.17 3.02
N ALA A 89 -6.45 -10.01 3.59
CA ALA A 89 -5.15 -9.36 3.42
C ALA A 89 -4.72 -8.58 4.65
N HIS A 90 -3.42 -8.49 4.84
CA HIS A 90 -2.79 -7.51 5.72
C HIS A 90 -2.43 -6.27 4.90
N TYR A 91 -2.56 -5.11 5.52
CA TYR A 91 -2.23 -3.84 4.92
C TYR A 91 -1.15 -3.16 5.74
N SER A 92 -0.15 -2.62 5.06
CA SER A 92 0.89 -1.79 5.65
C SER A 92 0.94 -0.49 4.85
N TYR A 93 0.70 0.64 5.51
CA TYR A 93 0.74 1.95 4.89
C TYR A 93 1.79 2.82 5.53
N SER A 94 2.76 3.27 4.75
CA SER A 94 3.80 4.21 5.18
C SER A 94 3.70 5.50 4.39
N CYS A 95 3.91 6.63 5.08
CA CYS A 95 3.84 7.95 4.49
C CYS A 95 4.56 9.00 5.36
N ASP A 96 5.00 10.07 4.72
CA ASP A 96 5.71 11.16 5.37
C ASP A 96 4.73 12.25 5.90
N HIS A 97 3.90 11.96 6.92
CA HIS A 97 2.84 12.89 7.39
C HIS A 97 3.37 14.13 8.17
N PRO A 98 2.91 15.38 7.89
CA PRO A 98 3.32 16.60 8.63
C PRO A 98 2.90 16.71 10.12
N LEU A 99 2.18 15.75 10.71
CA LEU A 99 1.90 15.71 12.17
C LEU A 99 3.14 15.25 12.98
N ARG A 100 4.28 15.15 12.29
CA ARG A 100 5.66 14.85 12.72
C ARG A 100 6.24 15.71 13.83
N ILE A 101 5.60 16.80 14.25
CA ILE A 101 6.10 17.61 15.38
C ILE A 101 6.13 16.78 16.68
N LEU A 102 5.41 15.65 16.75
CA LEU A 102 5.40 14.73 17.90
C LEU A 102 6.19 13.41 17.69
N ALA A 103 6.90 13.24 16.56
CA ALA A 103 7.62 12.00 16.23
C ALA A 103 8.88 11.72 17.08
N PHE A 104 9.16 12.55 18.10
CA PHE A 104 10.23 12.34 19.09
C PHE A 104 10.04 11.10 19.98
N LEU A 105 8.93 10.36 19.84
CA LEU A 105 8.57 9.21 20.68
C LEU A 105 8.62 7.84 19.99
N GLY A 106 9.29 7.71 18.83
CA GLY A 106 9.50 6.39 18.22
C GLY A 106 8.25 5.73 17.62
N ALA A 107 7.22 6.51 17.29
CA ALA A 107 6.06 6.01 16.55
C ALA A 107 6.49 5.55 15.15
N SER A 108 6.23 4.28 14.83
CA SER A 108 6.49 3.70 13.51
C SER A 108 5.89 4.58 12.41
N LYS A 109 6.67 4.79 11.34
CA LYS A 109 6.26 5.51 10.11
C LYS A 109 5.16 4.77 9.32
N THR A 110 4.74 3.60 9.82
CA THR A 110 3.90 2.62 9.14
C THR A 110 2.69 2.27 10.02
N LEU A 111 1.49 2.38 9.44
CA LEU A 111 0.25 1.87 9.99
C LEU A 111 -0.01 0.48 9.42
N ASN A 112 -0.14 -0.51 10.29
CA ASN A 112 -0.47 -1.88 9.91
C ASN A 112 -1.89 -2.22 10.31
N VAL A 113 -2.61 -2.91 9.44
CA VAL A 113 -3.93 -3.48 9.70
C VAL A 113 -3.90 -4.93 9.25
N TRP A 114 -4.37 -5.81 10.13
CA TRP A 114 -4.32 -7.24 9.92
C TRP A 114 -5.69 -7.77 9.53
N ASP A 115 -5.70 -8.95 8.91
CA ASP A 115 -6.90 -9.73 8.58
C ASP A 115 -8.11 -8.95 8.02
N VAL A 116 -7.88 -8.12 6.99
CA VAL A 116 -8.90 -7.29 6.33
C VAL A 116 -9.51 -8.00 5.12
N GLY A 117 -10.81 -7.84 4.91
CA GLY A 117 -11.56 -8.50 3.86
C GLY A 117 -11.38 -7.83 2.51
N THR A 118 -11.60 -8.59 1.44
CA THR A 118 -11.45 -8.11 0.05
C THR A 118 -12.44 -7.00 -0.30
N GLU A 119 -13.54 -6.85 0.45
CA GLU A 119 -14.53 -5.79 0.26
C GLU A 119 -13.96 -4.37 0.42
N TYR A 120 -12.86 -4.21 1.15
CA TYR A 120 -12.20 -2.91 1.37
C TYR A 120 -11.09 -2.60 0.36
N GLN A 121 -10.65 -3.62 -0.39
CA GLN A 121 -9.47 -3.55 -1.24
C GLN A 121 -9.57 -2.47 -2.32
N ALA A 122 -10.69 -2.42 -3.04
CA ALA A 122 -10.93 -1.41 -4.06
C ALA A 122 -10.88 0.01 -3.50
N ALA A 123 -11.50 0.23 -2.33
CA ALA A 123 -11.55 1.54 -1.71
C ALA A 123 -10.17 1.99 -1.19
N LEU A 124 -9.37 1.08 -0.63
CA LEU A 124 -8.02 1.36 -0.15
C LEU A 124 -7.05 1.65 -1.30
N VAL A 125 -7.09 0.84 -2.37
CA VAL A 125 -6.30 1.07 -3.59
C VAL A 125 -6.68 2.43 -4.19
N GLN A 126 -7.97 2.70 -4.38
CA GLN A 126 -8.41 3.98 -4.95
C GLN A 126 -7.99 5.17 -4.10
N ALA A 127 -8.12 5.10 -2.77
CA ALA A 127 -7.71 6.19 -1.88
C ALA A 127 -6.20 6.48 -1.95
N HIS A 128 -5.37 5.46 -2.20
CA HIS A 128 -3.93 5.64 -2.45
C HIS A 128 -3.68 6.41 -3.75
N PHE A 129 -4.34 6.02 -4.85
CA PHE A 129 -4.23 6.69 -6.15
C PHE A 129 -4.77 8.12 -6.15
N ASP A 130 -5.88 8.36 -5.46
CA ASP A 130 -6.42 9.71 -5.24
C ASP A 130 -5.42 10.58 -4.46
N GLY A 131 -4.54 9.91 -3.70
CA GLY A 131 -3.56 10.50 -2.81
C GLY A 131 -4.17 11.26 -1.65
N ASP A 132 -5.39 10.91 -1.27
CA ASP A 132 -6.02 11.41 -0.06
C ASP A 132 -5.54 10.60 1.15
N GLN A 133 -4.35 10.96 1.64
CA GLN A 133 -3.70 10.33 2.78
C GLN A 133 -4.60 10.31 4.02
N ARG A 134 -5.36 11.38 4.27
CA ARG A 134 -6.24 11.46 5.45
C ARG A 134 -7.36 10.45 5.35
N LYS A 135 -7.98 10.31 4.19
CA LYS A 135 -9.00 9.30 3.93
C LYS A 135 -8.44 7.89 4.09
N LEU A 136 -7.29 7.59 3.48
CA LEU A 136 -6.67 6.26 3.55
C LEU A 136 -6.31 5.88 4.99
N VAL A 137 -5.64 6.78 5.73
CA VAL A 137 -5.30 6.55 7.14
C VAL A 137 -6.56 6.36 7.99
N SER A 138 -7.61 7.16 7.79
CA SER A 138 -8.85 7.02 8.56
C SER A 138 -9.52 5.67 8.33
N MET A 139 -9.56 5.20 7.07
CA MET A 139 -10.09 3.88 6.74
C MET A 139 -9.28 2.77 7.43
N LEU A 140 -7.95 2.83 7.36
CA LEU A 140 -7.09 1.84 8.01
C LEU A 140 -7.24 1.84 9.54
N VAL A 141 -7.36 3.01 10.17
CA VAL A 141 -7.63 3.09 11.62
C VAL A 141 -8.97 2.47 11.97
N GLN A 142 -10.04 2.75 11.22
CA GLN A 142 -11.35 2.12 11.44
C GLN A 142 -11.27 0.60 11.35
N LEU A 143 -10.65 0.08 10.29
CA LEU A 143 -10.47 -1.36 10.10
C LEU A 143 -9.64 -2.01 11.22
N SER A 144 -8.64 -1.31 11.75
CA SER A 144 -7.85 -1.80 12.88
C SER A 144 -8.65 -1.95 14.17
N THR A 145 -9.77 -1.23 14.31
CA THR A 145 -10.67 -1.33 15.48
C THR A 145 -11.81 -2.33 15.29
N GLU A 146 -12.11 -2.70 14.04
CA GLU A 146 -13.15 -3.66 13.68
C GLU A 146 -12.62 -5.10 13.58
N THR A 147 -11.30 -5.26 13.45
CA THR A 147 -10.64 -6.57 13.41
C THR A 147 -10.40 -7.07 14.85
N PRO A 148 -10.97 -8.22 15.27
CA PRO A 148 -10.87 -8.73 16.64
C PRO A 148 -9.49 -9.25 17.05
#